data_AF-A0A5K1FML8-F1
#
_entry.id   AF-A0A5K1FML8-F1
#
_cell.length_a   1.000
_cell.length_b   1.000
_cell.length_c   1.000
_cell.angle_alpha   90.00
_cell.angle_beta   90.00
_cell.angle_gamma   90.00
#
_symmetry.space_group_name_H-M   'P 1'
#
loop_
_entity.id
_entity.type
_entity.pdbx_description
1 polymer ?
#
loop_
_entity_poly.entity_id
_entity_poly.type
_entity_poly.pdbx_seq_one_letter_code
_entity_poly.pdbx_strand_id
1 'polypeptide(L)'
;MAVIKDFDEFVGVHGILLASSGIPSCLYHELFLKLSSDRFDGGNFFEIESCEDGRQRRLILSSESMNKDSHVFLVDHAWSFRLPDARKQ
;
A
#
# COMPACT_ATOMS: atom_id res chain seq x y z
N MET A 1 21.36 12.06 -3.33
CA MET A 1 20.48 10.90 -3.60
C MET A 1 19.92 11.10 -5.00
N ALA A 2 19.92 10.06 -5.84
CA ALA A 2 19.34 10.17 -7.19
C ALA A 2 17.83 10.37 -7.06
N VAL A 3 17.29 11.42 -7.68
CA VAL A 3 15.85 11.66 -7.75
C VAL A 3 15.36 10.92 -8.98
N ILE A 4 14.61 9.84 -8.76
CA ILE A 4 13.98 9.05 -9.83
C ILE A 4 12.89 9.91 -10.46
N LYS A 5 12.99 10.16 -11.77
CA LYS A 5 12.11 11.12 -12.46
C LYS A 5 10.94 10.48 -13.17
N ASP A 6 11.12 9.25 -13.63
CA ASP A 6 10.14 8.53 -14.42
C ASP A 6 10.13 7.03 -14.10
N PHE A 7 9.15 6.34 -14.68
CA PHE A 7 8.92 4.93 -14.46
C PHE A 7 10.07 4.05 -14.99
N ASP A 8 10.70 4.43 -16.10
CA ASP A 8 11.77 3.64 -16.71
C ASP A 8 13.02 3.67 -15.82
N GLU A 9 13.35 4.85 -15.27
CA GLU A 9 14.41 4.97 -14.27
C GLU A 9 14.08 4.20 -12.99
N PHE A 10 12.82 4.24 -12.53
CA PHE A 10 12.36 3.46 -11.37
C PHE A 10 12.59 1.96 -11.57
N VAL A 11 12.17 1.40 -12.70
CA VAL A 11 12.37 -0.03 -13.02
C VAL A 11 13.85 -0.33 -13.25
N GLY A 12 14.61 0.56 -13.88
CA GLY A 12 16.05 0.38 -14.10
C GLY A 12 16.84 0.30 -12.79
N VAL A 13 16.51 1.13 -11.80
CA VAL A 13 17.18 1.16 -10.49
C VAL A 13 16.68 0.05 -9.57
N HIS A 14 15.37 -0.20 -9.54
CA HIS A 14 14.73 -1.10 -8.57
C HIS A 14 14.29 -2.45 -9.13
N GLY A 15 14.50 -2.75 -10.41
CA GLY A 15 13.94 -3.93 -11.09
C GLY A 15 14.26 -5.25 -10.39
N ILE A 16 15.47 -5.42 -9.88
CA ILE A 16 15.87 -6.60 -9.09
C ILE A 16 15.06 -6.70 -7.80
N LEU A 17 14.93 -5.58 -7.07
CA LEU A 17 14.16 -5.53 -5.81
C LEU A 17 12.69 -5.84 -6.07
N LEU A 18 12.10 -5.19 -7.09
CA LEU A 18 10.71 -5.41 -7.51
C LEU A 18 10.47 -6.89 -7.82
N ALA A 19 11.31 -7.52 -8.65
CA ALA A 19 11.19 -8.94 -8.97
C ALA A 19 11.35 -9.85 -7.73
N SER A 20 12.31 -9.54 -6.85
CA SER A 20 12.55 -10.32 -5.63
C SER A 20 11.44 -10.18 -4.57
N SER A 21 10.69 -9.07 -4.62
CA SER A 21 9.61 -8.77 -3.67
C SER A 21 8.32 -9.57 -3.93
N GLY A 22 8.23 -10.26 -5.07
CA GLY A 22 7.04 -10.99 -5.47
C GLY A 22 5.87 -10.11 -5.91
N ILE A 23 6.08 -8.79 -6.06
CA ILE A 23 5.07 -7.89 -6.61
C ILE A 23 4.85 -8.22 -8.09
N PRO A 24 3.61 -8.44 -8.54
CA PRO A 24 3.28 -8.60 -9.96
C PRO A 24 3.75 -7.40 -10.79
N SER A 25 4.36 -7.65 -11.96
CA SER A 25 4.90 -6.59 -12.82
C SER A 25 3.84 -5.62 -13.34
N CYS A 26 2.58 -6.07 -13.48
CA CYS A 26 1.44 -5.21 -13.83
C CYS A 26 1.18 -4.10 -12.79
N LEU A 27 1.66 -4.26 -11.55
CA LEU A 27 1.48 -3.30 -10.45
C LEU A 27 2.67 -2.36 -10.27
N TYR A 28 3.78 -2.53 -11.00
CA TYR A 28 4.98 -1.69 -10.83
C TYR A 28 4.71 -0.22 -11.13
N HIS A 29 3.91 0.05 -12.16
CA HIS A 29 3.58 1.42 -12.53
C HIS A 29 2.69 2.09 -11.47
N GLU A 30 1.71 1.35 -10.93
CA GLU A 30 0.89 1.85 -9.82
C GLU A 30 1.75 2.12 -8.58
N LEU A 31 2.65 1.20 -8.23
CA LEU A 31 3.58 1.36 -7.12
C LEU A 31 4.47 2.60 -7.29
N PHE A 32 5.04 2.81 -8.48
CA PHE A 32 5.83 3.98 -8.80
C PHE A 32 5.03 5.27 -8.60
N LEU A 33 3.80 5.34 -9.12
CA LEU A 33 2.92 6.49 -8.94
C LEU A 33 2.64 6.75 -7.46
N LYS A 34 2.36 5.70 -6.68
CA LYS A 34 2.08 5.85 -5.25
C LYS A 34 3.30 6.33 -4.46
N LEU A 35 4.47 5.76 -4.72
CA LEU A 35 5.73 6.16 -4.06
C LEU A 35 6.17 7.58 -4.46
N SER A 36 6.00 7.97 -5.73
CA SER A 36 6.42 9.30 -6.20
C SER A 36 5.49 10.43 -5.74
N SER A 37 4.25 10.10 -5.34
CA SER A 37 3.25 11.07 -4.90
C SER A 37 2.85 10.92 -3.42
N ASP A 38 3.55 10.07 -2.67
CA ASP A 38 3.18 9.70 -1.29
C ASP A 38 1.68 9.37 -1.15
N ARG A 39 1.14 8.65 -2.13
CA ARG A 39 -0.29 8.32 -2.18
C ARG A 39 -0.59 7.08 -1.37
N PHE A 40 -1.19 7.29 -0.21
CA PHE A 40 -1.81 6.27 0.61
C PHE A 40 -3.30 6.23 0.26
N ASP A 41 -3.80 5.06 -0.12
CA ASP A 41 -5.21 4.89 -0.53
C ASP A 41 -5.81 3.59 -0.01
N GLY A 42 -5.12 2.92 0.92
CA GLY A 42 -5.59 1.70 1.57
C GLY A 42 -6.90 1.91 2.33
N GLY A 43 -7.15 3.11 2.87
CA GLY A 43 -8.40 3.44 3.56
C GLY A 43 -9.65 3.38 2.69
N ASN A 44 -9.51 3.37 1.35
CA ASN A 44 -10.63 3.19 0.42
C ASN A 44 -11.06 1.72 0.28
N PHE A 45 -10.20 0.78 0.69
CA PHE A 45 -10.39 -0.66 0.51
C PHE A 45 -10.45 -1.42 1.82
N PHE A 46 -9.87 -0.88 2.88
CA PHE A 46 -9.76 -1.56 4.17
C PHE A 46 -10.33 -0.71 5.31
N GLU A 47 -10.88 -1.42 6.29
CA GLU A 47 -11.35 -0.88 7.55
C GLU A 47 -10.66 -1.57 8.73
N ILE A 48 -10.64 -0.88 9.87
CA ILE A 48 -10.10 -1.43 11.12
C ILE A 48 -11.26 -1.82 12.02
N GLU A 49 -11.37 -3.11 12.32
CA GLU A 49 -12.31 -3.65 13.30
C GLU A 49 -11.60 -3.80 14.66
N SER A 50 -12.25 -3.36 15.74
CA SER A 50 -11.79 -3.62 17.11
C SER A 50 -12.31 -4.98 17.57
N CYS A 51 -11.44 -5.80 18.16
CA CYS A 51 -11.74 -7.15 18.60
C CYS A 51 -11.25 -7.38 20.04
N GLU A 52 -11.76 -8.42 20.69
CA GLU A 52 -11.37 -8.79 22.07
C GLU A 52 -11.43 -7.59 23.03
N ASP A 53 -12.60 -6.94 23.09
CA ASP A 53 -12.82 -5.73 23.92
C ASP A 53 -11.83 -4.58 23.63
N GLY A 54 -11.35 -4.49 22.38
CA GLY A 54 -10.43 -3.45 21.92
C GLY A 54 -8.95 -3.76 22.18
N ARG A 55 -8.61 -4.96 22.65
CA ARG A 55 -7.22 -5.41 22.84
C ARG A 55 -6.54 -5.76 21.53
N GLN A 56 -7.31 -6.13 20.51
CA GLN A 56 -6.81 -6.43 19.17
C GLN A 56 -7.50 -5.56 18.11
N ARG A 57 -6.79 -5.34 17.01
CA ARG A 57 -7.32 -4.70 15.80
C ARG A 57 -7.12 -5.63 14.62
N ARG A 58 -8.13 -5.75 13.77
CA ARG A 58 -8.07 -6.47 12.50
C ARG A 58 -8.24 -5.49 11.35
N LEU A 59 -7.43 -5.66 10.31
CA LEU A 59 -7.64 -5.00 9.03
C LEU A 59 -8.58 -5.89 8.22
N ILE A 60 -9.72 -5.35 7.81
CA ILE A 60 -10.77 -6.06 7.08
C ILE A 60 -10.98 -5.38 5.74
N LEU A 61 -11.19 -6.18 4.69
CA LEU A 61 -11.57 -5.68 3.38
C LEU A 61 -13.00 -5.12 3.44
N SER A 62 -13.20 -3.89 2.94
CA SER A 62 -14.50 -3.22 2.92
C SER A 62 -15.49 -3.81 1.91
N SER A 63 -14.99 -4.54 0.90
CA SER A 63 -15.79 -5.26 -0.09
C SER A 63 -15.85 -6.76 0.21
N GLU A 64 -16.80 -7.47 -0.41
CA GLU A 64 -16.91 -8.93 -0.27
C GLU A 64 -15.68 -9.69 -0.81
N SER A 65 -15.03 -9.14 -1.83
CA SER A 65 -13.84 -9.73 -2.44
C SER A 65 -12.97 -8.69 -3.16
N MET A 66 -11.75 -9.09 -3.48
CA MET A 66 -10.79 -8.34 -4.28
C MET A 66 -10.16 -9.29 -5.30
N ASN A 67 -10.07 -8.84 -6.55
CA ASN A 67 -9.45 -9.63 -7.61
C ASN A 67 -7.96 -9.81 -7.35
N LYS A 68 -7.42 -10.97 -7.73
CA LYS A 68 -5.99 -11.25 -7.63
C LYS A 68 -5.18 -10.23 -8.44
N ASP A 69 -4.03 -9.82 -7.90
CA ASP A 69 -3.03 -8.94 -8.55
C ASP A 69 -3.63 -7.63 -9.08
N SER A 70 -4.68 -7.12 -8.42
CA SER A 70 -5.43 -5.95 -8.90
C SER A 70 -4.99 -4.62 -8.30
N HIS A 71 -4.34 -4.64 -7.11
CA HIS A 71 -3.96 -3.44 -6.37
C HIS A 71 -2.65 -3.66 -5.60
N VAL A 72 -1.88 -2.60 -5.40
CA VAL A 72 -0.73 -2.54 -4.48
C VAL A 72 -0.93 -1.40 -3.48
N PHE A 73 -0.73 -1.65 -2.19
CA PHE A 73 -1.00 -0.65 -1.14
C PHE A 73 0.28 -0.26 -0.43
N LEU A 74 0.49 1.05 -0.28
CA LEU A 74 1.50 1.57 0.62
C LEU A 74 0.97 1.55 2.04
N VAL A 75 1.79 1.05 2.96
CA VAL A 75 1.49 1.03 4.38
C VAL A 75 2.61 1.78 5.07
N ASP A 76 2.31 2.98 5.56
CA ASP A 76 3.26 3.77 6.35
C ASP A 76 2.83 3.84 7.81
N HIS A 77 3.82 3.79 8.70
CA HIS A 77 3.68 3.97 10.14
C HIS A 77 2.42 3.34 10.76
N ALA A 78 2.12 2.08 10.40
CA ALA A 78 0.89 1.35 10.75
C ALA A 78 0.53 1.30 12.26
N TRP A 79 1.46 1.73 13.13
CA TRP A 79 1.40 1.62 14.58
C TRP A 79 1.33 2.96 15.33
N SER A 80 1.34 4.13 14.67
CA SER A 80 1.36 5.43 15.38
C SER A 80 0.07 6.24 15.33
N PHE A 81 -0.98 5.78 14.63
CA PHE A 81 -2.23 6.54 14.50
C PHE A 81 -3.34 6.10 15.48
N ARG A 82 -4.13 7.10 15.88
CA ARG A 82 -5.36 6.90 16.65
C ARG A 82 -6.46 6.41 15.71
N LEU A 83 -7.27 5.44 16.17
CA LEU A 83 -8.37 4.83 15.40
C LEU A 83 -9.25 5.82 14.61
N PRO A 84 -9.61 7.01 15.14
CA PRO A 84 -10.42 7.98 14.39
C PRO A 84 -9.75 8.56 13.15
N ASP A 85 -8.43 8.51 13.05
CA ASP A 85 -7.65 9.09 11.96
C ASP A 85 -7.24 8.06 10.89
N ALA A 86 -7.55 6.78 11.11
CA ALA A 86 -7.11 5.68 10.23
C ALA A 86 -7.64 5.80 8.78
N ARG A 87 -8.79 6.46 8.56
CA ARG A 87 -9.36 6.68 7.22
C ARG A 87 -8.80 7.91 6.48
N LYS A 88 -7.91 8.68 7.12
CA LYS A 88 -7.35 9.92 6.54
C LYS A 88 -5.99 9.71 5.86
N GLN A 89 -5.45 8.48 5.88
CA GLN A 89 -4.28 8.11 5.10
C GLN A 89 -4.69 7.70 3.70
#